data_AF-A0A1I8PGT1-F1
#
_entry.id   AF-A0A1I8PGT1-F1
#
_cell.length_a   1.000
_cell.length_b   1.000
_cell.length_c   1.000
_cell.angle_alpha   90.00
_cell.angle_beta   90.00
_cell.angle_gamma   90.00
#
_symmetry.space_group_name_H-M   'P 1'
#
loop_
_entity.id
_entity.type
_entity.pdbx_description
1 polymer ?
#
loop_
_entity_poly.entity_id
_entity_poly.type
_entity_poly.pdbx_seq_one_letter_code
_entity_poly.pdbx_strand_id
1 'polypeptide(L)'
;MWAITFIVLAVASQGALSFNALPMAHRQLANIMLKTSVSMNEHPERNVLCFPIYSQAIAEANERYAVSYNECLDVALNAQNAVESEVANDRSNVYQQGEDVCSSFQGCSKIESSADYFQCYHNAAGTSLTKSLEIQTLAKNTMQYIQLRHQTIEYDKNYCTNKSTDAYIKESTALYTQLEQCLAGGASPPSPTTTTDPSETTTGTLPPPTQAEFH
;
A
#
# COMPACT_ATOMS: atom_id res chain seq x y z
N MET A 1 -17.87 -5.92 46.81
CA MET A 1 -17.14 -6.83 45.90
C MET A 1 -18.16 -7.58 45.07
N TRP A 2 -18.38 -7.19 43.81
CA TRP A 2 -19.00 -8.03 42.78
C TRP A 2 -18.42 -7.55 41.45
N ALA A 3 -17.42 -8.29 40.96
CA ALA A 3 -16.78 -8.03 39.69
C ALA A 3 -17.59 -8.77 38.62
N ILE A 4 -18.31 -8.04 37.78
CA ILE A 4 -18.92 -8.60 36.58
C ILE A 4 -17.89 -8.44 35.46
N THR A 5 -17.19 -9.53 35.17
CA THR A 5 -16.27 -9.65 34.04
C THR A 5 -17.08 -9.77 32.76
N PHE A 6 -17.24 -8.68 32.01
CA PHE A 6 -17.73 -8.73 30.64
C PHE A 6 -16.58 -9.17 29.72
N ILE A 7 -16.61 -10.43 29.30
CA ILE A 7 -15.79 -10.91 28.18
C ILE A 7 -16.44 -10.39 26.91
N VAL A 8 -15.92 -9.27 26.39
CA VAL A 8 -16.21 -8.83 25.02
C VAL A 8 -15.26 -9.61 24.11
N LEU A 9 -15.74 -10.74 23.57
CA LEU A 9 -15.11 -11.37 22.42
C LEU A 9 -15.40 -10.48 21.20
N ALA A 10 -14.53 -9.50 20.96
CA ALA A 10 -14.48 -8.80 19.68
C ALA A 10 -13.91 -9.79 18.64
N VAL A 11 -14.80 -10.54 17.99
CA VAL A 11 -14.46 -11.22 16.74
C VAL A 11 -14.33 -10.14 15.67
N ALA A 12 -13.16 -9.52 15.62
CA ALA A 12 -12.73 -8.78 14.45
C ALA A 12 -12.43 -9.81 13.34
N SER A 13 -13.47 -10.27 12.66
CA SER A 13 -13.31 -10.98 11.39
C SER A 13 -12.93 -9.95 10.31
N GLN A 14 -11.70 -9.44 10.38
CA GLN A 14 -11.15 -8.63 9.32
C GLN A 14 -10.62 -9.56 8.23
N GLY A 15 -11.33 -9.57 7.10
CA GLY A 15 -10.78 -9.71 5.76
C GLY A 15 -9.64 -10.71 5.55
N ALA A 16 -9.86 -11.99 5.81
CA ALA A 16 -9.00 -13.05 5.26
C ALA A 16 -9.60 -13.58 3.94
N LEU A 17 -9.71 -12.71 2.94
CA LEU A 17 -9.77 -13.12 1.54
C LEU A 17 -8.57 -12.53 0.79
N SER A 18 -7.38 -12.66 1.38
CA SER A 18 -6.17 -12.71 0.58
C SER A 18 -6.28 -13.96 -0.27
N PHE A 19 -6.77 -13.82 -1.51
CA PHE A 19 -6.49 -14.78 -2.56
C PHE A 19 -4.97 -14.78 -2.73
N ASN A 20 -4.30 -15.60 -1.92
CA ASN A 20 -2.92 -15.94 -2.16
C ASN A 20 -2.90 -16.48 -3.59
N ALA A 21 -2.29 -15.76 -4.53
CA ALA A 21 -2.09 -16.21 -5.90
C ALA A 21 -0.89 -17.15 -6.04
N LEU A 22 0.03 -17.09 -5.07
CA LEU A 22 1.16 -18.00 -4.89
C LEU A 22 0.82 -19.51 -4.95
N PRO A 23 -0.27 -20.00 -4.31
CA PRO A 23 -0.73 -21.38 -4.39
C PRO A 23 -1.25 -21.77 -5.77
N MET A 24 -1.76 -20.82 -6.58
CA MET A 24 -2.23 -21.10 -7.94
C MET A 24 -1.06 -21.32 -8.88
N ALA A 25 -0.04 -20.45 -8.80
CA ALA A 25 1.21 -20.62 -9.55
C ALA A 25 1.92 -21.94 -9.19
N HIS A 26 2.03 -22.27 -7.90
CA HIS A 26 2.64 -23.55 -7.47
C HIS A 26 1.89 -24.79 -8.00
N ARG A 27 0.56 -24.74 -8.07
CA ARG A 27 -0.25 -25.83 -8.63
C ARG A 27 -0.01 -26.01 -10.13
N GLN A 28 0.14 -24.92 -10.88
CA GLN A 28 0.45 -24.98 -12.31
C GLN A 28 1.82 -25.62 -12.56
N LEU A 29 2.86 -25.22 -11.81
CA LEU A 29 4.19 -25.84 -11.92
C LEU A 29 4.15 -27.35 -11.64
N ALA A 30 3.47 -27.76 -10.58
CA ALA A 30 3.36 -29.18 -10.21
C ALA A 30 2.71 -30.02 -11.32
N ASN A 31 1.63 -29.49 -11.94
CA ASN A 31 0.97 -30.15 -13.06
C ASN A 31 1.88 -30.25 -14.29
N ILE A 32 2.68 -29.22 -14.56
CA ILE A 32 3.64 -29.23 -15.67
C ILE A 32 4.70 -30.30 -15.45
N MET A 33 5.30 -30.37 -14.25
CA MET A 33 6.29 -31.40 -13.92
C MET A 33 5.74 -32.82 -14.04
N LEU A 34 4.49 -33.03 -13.63
CA LEU A 34 3.81 -34.33 -13.80
C LEU A 34 3.66 -34.69 -15.28
N LYS A 35 3.18 -33.76 -16.11
CA LYS A 35 3.01 -34.00 -17.56
C LYS A 35 4.33 -34.22 -18.29
N THR A 36 5.37 -33.47 -17.91
CA THR A 36 6.64 -33.50 -18.62
C THR A 36 7.48 -34.71 -18.25
N SER A 37 7.31 -35.29 -17.06
CA SER A 37 7.96 -36.54 -16.64
C SER A 37 7.83 -37.68 -17.67
N VAL A 38 6.71 -37.74 -18.42
CA VAL A 38 6.46 -38.71 -19.49
C VAL A 38 7.19 -38.33 -20.79
N SER A 39 7.29 -37.04 -21.10
CA SER A 39 7.94 -36.50 -22.30
C SER A 39 9.47 -36.33 -22.15
N MET A 40 9.99 -36.34 -20.92
CA MET A 40 11.44 -36.24 -20.62
C MET A 40 12.26 -37.35 -21.29
N ASN A 41 11.64 -38.49 -21.61
CA ASN A 41 12.32 -39.63 -22.21
C ASN A 41 12.44 -39.52 -23.75
N GLU A 42 11.70 -38.59 -24.38
CA GLU A 42 11.71 -38.40 -25.84
C GLU A 42 12.62 -37.26 -26.29
N HIS A 43 12.71 -36.16 -25.52
CA HIS A 43 13.51 -34.96 -25.85
C HIS A 43 14.17 -34.32 -24.61
N PRO A 44 15.17 -34.96 -23.99
CA PRO A 44 15.80 -34.48 -22.75
C PRO A 44 16.47 -33.10 -22.89
N GLU A 45 16.96 -32.77 -24.09
CA GLU A 45 17.61 -31.49 -24.41
C GLU A 45 16.68 -30.28 -24.23
N ARG A 46 15.37 -30.44 -24.41
CA ARG A 46 14.39 -29.36 -24.28
C ARG A 46 14.14 -28.98 -22.84
N ASN A 47 14.15 -29.96 -21.93
CA ASN A 47 14.02 -29.68 -20.50
C ASN A 47 15.17 -28.81 -20.00
N VAL A 48 16.40 -29.15 -20.38
CA VAL A 48 17.61 -28.42 -19.99
C VAL A 48 17.59 -26.98 -20.50
N LEU A 49 16.89 -26.71 -21.60
CA LEU A 49 16.87 -25.40 -22.22
C LEU A 49 15.67 -24.54 -21.78
N CYS A 50 14.47 -25.12 -21.68
CA CYS A 50 13.26 -24.40 -21.31
C CYS A 50 13.16 -24.13 -19.80
N PHE A 51 13.46 -25.11 -18.94
CA PHE A 51 13.24 -24.96 -17.50
C PHE A 51 14.04 -23.81 -16.87
N PRO A 52 15.36 -23.63 -17.13
CA PRO A 52 16.12 -22.53 -16.53
C PRO A 52 15.53 -21.16 -16.90
N ILE A 53 15.23 -20.93 -18.18
CA ILE A 53 14.69 -19.66 -18.69
C ILE A 53 13.36 -19.32 -18.00
N TYR A 54 12.39 -20.24 -18.04
CA TYR A 54 11.08 -19.97 -17.46
C TYR A 54 11.07 -19.99 -15.94
N SER A 55 11.93 -20.78 -15.29
CA SER A 55 12.08 -20.74 -13.83
C SER A 55 12.60 -19.39 -13.34
N GLN A 56 13.57 -18.80 -14.06
CA GLN A 56 14.06 -17.46 -13.79
C GLN A 56 12.96 -16.42 -14.02
N ALA A 57 12.28 -16.46 -15.16
CA ALA A 57 11.22 -15.50 -15.48
C ALA A 57 10.06 -15.55 -14.45
N ILE A 58 9.70 -16.74 -13.97
CA ILE A 58 8.69 -16.92 -12.91
C ILE A 58 9.19 -16.35 -11.57
N ALA A 59 10.47 -16.53 -11.24
CA ALA A 59 11.05 -15.94 -10.03
C ALA A 59 11.02 -14.40 -10.09
N GLU A 60 11.37 -13.82 -11.24
CA GLU A 60 11.30 -12.37 -11.46
C GLU A 60 9.86 -11.84 -11.39
N ALA A 61 8.88 -12.59 -11.92
CA ALA A 61 7.46 -12.24 -11.79
C ALA A 61 6.99 -12.28 -10.32
N ASN A 62 7.46 -13.26 -9.53
CA ASN A 62 7.18 -13.32 -8.09
C ASN A 62 7.77 -12.10 -7.35
N GLU A 63 9.00 -11.71 -7.70
CA GLU A 63 9.67 -10.56 -7.08
C GLU A 63 8.95 -9.25 -7.40
N ARG A 64 8.60 -9.02 -8.67
CA ARG A 64 7.78 -7.87 -9.08
C ARG A 64 6.44 -7.81 -8.34
N TYR A 65 5.78 -8.96 -8.19
CA TYR A 65 4.54 -9.05 -7.41
C TYR A 65 4.76 -8.67 -5.96
N ALA A 66 5.79 -9.24 -5.31
CA ALA A 66 6.09 -8.96 -3.91
C ALA A 66 6.40 -7.48 -3.66
N VAL A 67 7.20 -6.86 -4.53
CA VAL A 67 7.51 -5.43 -4.46
C VAL A 67 6.24 -4.60 -4.60
N SER A 68 5.47 -4.80 -5.68
CA SER A 68 4.25 -4.02 -5.92
C SER A 68 3.19 -4.21 -4.84
N TYR A 69 3.04 -5.43 -4.32
CA TYR A 69 2.10 -5.71 -3.24
C TYR A 69 2.51 -5.00 -1.94
N ASN A 70 3.79 -5.05 -1.58
CA ASN A 70 4.29 -4.39 -0.38
C ASN A 70 4.21 -2.85 -0.50
N GLU A 71 4.48 -2.29 -1.67
CA GLU A 71 4.28 -0.86 -1.91
C GLU A 71 2.83 -0.42 -1.65
N CYS A 72 1.84 -1.22 -2.06
CA CYS A 72 0.43 -0.94 -1.74
C CYS A 72 0.18 -0.90 -0.23
N LEU A 73 0.81 -1.79 0.54
CA LEU A 73 0.68 -1.84 2.00
C LEU A 73 1.36 -0.62 2.66
N ASP A 74 2.55 -0.26 2.20
CA ASP A 74 3.32 0.88 2.71
C ASP A 74 2.58 2.20 2.45
N VAL A 75 2.02 2.37 1.26
CA VAL A 75 1.17 3.53 0.94
C VAL A 75 -0.03 3.61 1.87
N ALA A 76 -0.72 2.49 2.11
CA ALA A 76 -1.86 2.44 3.00
C ALA A 76 -1.47 2.77 4.45
N LEU A 77 -0.36 2.24 4.95
CA LEU A 77 0.17 2.52 6.29
C LEU A 77 0.53 3.99 6.46
N ASN A 78 1.23 4.56 5.47
CA ASN A 78 1.58 5.98 5.47
C ASN A 78 0.33 6.87 5.45
N ALA A 79 -0.69 6.50 4.68
CA ALA A 79 -1.96 7.21 4.66
C ALA A 79 -2.67 7.13 6.02
N GLN A 80 -2.66 5.99 6.70
CA GLN A 80 -3.23 5.86 8.05
C GLN A 80 -2.52 6.78 9.05
N ASN A 81 -1.19 6.83 9.01
CA ASN A 81 -0.41 7.73 9.87
C ASN A 81 -0.67 9.22 9.55
N ALA A 82 -0.94 9.55 8.28
CA ALA A 82 -1.25 10.91 7.86
C ALA A 82 -2.58 11.40 8.44
N VAL A 83 -3.58 10.53 8.64
CA VAL A 83 -4.89 10.92 9.22
C VAL A 83 -4.72 11.59 10.58
N GLU A 84 -3.83 11.10 11.44
CA GLU A 84 -3.56 11.71 12.75
C GLU A 84 -2.99 13.12 12.64
N SER A 85 -2.18 13.36 11.61
CA SER A 85 -1.61 14.69 11.34
C SER A 85 -2.66 15.63 10.74
N GLU A 86 -3.52 15.11 9.85
CA GLU A 86 -4.63 15.85 9.23
C GLU A 86 -5.58 16.44 10.30
N VAL A 87 -5.87 15.68 11.36
CA VAL A 87 -6.84 16.08 12.41
C VAL A 87 -6.20 16.67 13.66
N ALA A 88 -4.87 16.84 13.68
CA ALA A 88 -4.15 17.31 14.86
C ALA A 88 -4.62 18.70 15.34
N ASN A 89 -4.90 19.60 14.41
CA ASN A 89 -5.39 20.95 14.73
C ASN A 89 -6.80 20.91 15.34
N ASP A 90 -7.70 20.08 14.80
CA ASP A 90 -9.05 19.91 15.34
C ASP A 90 -9.00 19.38 16.78
N ARG A 91 -8.13 18.38 17.03
CA ARG A 91 -7.90 17.85 18.39
C ARG A 91 -7.39 18.93 19.34
N SER A 92 -6.45 19.76 18.89
CA SER A 92 -5.93 20.89 19.68
C SER A 92 -7.02 21.93 19.96
N ASN A 93 -7.88 22.22 19.00
CA ASN A 93 -8.97 23.18 19.15
C ASN A 93 -10.02 22.69 20.16
N VAL A 94 -10.41 21.41 20.10
CA VAL A 94 -11.29 20.80 21.10
C VAL A 94 -10.70 20.91 22.50
N TYR A 95 -9.40 20.61 22.65
CA TYR A 95 -8.71 20.72 23.93
C TYR A 95 -8.72 22.16 24.47
N GLN A 96 -8.31 23.14 23.66
CA GLN A 96 -8.28 24.56 24.03
C GLN A 96 -9.66 25.06 24.45
N GLN A 97 -10.70 24.75 23.68
CA GLN A 97 -12.07 25.16 24.04
C GLN A 97 -12.55 24.51 25.35
N GLY A 98 -12.17 23.27 25.60
CA GLY A 98 -12.44 22.59 26.88
C GLY A 98 -11.77 23.30 28.05
N GLU A 99 -10.48 23.62 27.91
CA GLU A 99 -9.71 24.34 28.93
C GLU A 99 -10.26 25.76 29.17
N ASP A 100 -10.70 26.47 28.13
CA ASP A 100 -11.35 27.77 28.26
C ASP A 100 -12.62 27.71 29.11
N VAL A 101 -13.44 26.67 28.90
CA VAL A 101 -14.67 26.46 29.69
C VAL A 101 -14.30 26.16 31.14
N CYS A 102 -13.38 25.22 31.36
CA CYS A 102 -12.93 24.84 32.70
C CYS A 102 -12.32 26.02 33.46
N SER A 103 -11.45 26.79 32.82
CA SER A 103 -10.79 27.94 33.42
C SER A 103 -11.77 29.07 33.75
N SER A 104 -12.79 29.30 32.92
CA SER A 104 -13.86 30.27 33.20
C SER A 104 -14.62 29.94 34.49
N PHE A 105 -15.04 28.68 34.65
CA PHE A 105 -15.72 28.23 35.87
C PHE A 105 -14.79 28.25 37.10
N GLN A 106 -13.53 27.86 36.94
CA GLN A 106 -12.54 27.92 38.02
C GLN A 106 -12.17 29.36 38.40
N GLY A 107 -12.27 30.31 37.47
CA GLY A 107 -12.15 31.74 37.76
C GLY A 107 -13.27 32.22 38.67
N CYS A 108 -14.52 31.85 38.35
CA CYS A 108 -15.68 32.24 39.14
C CYS A 108 -15.67 31.67 40.56
N SER A 109 -15.11 30.47 40.77
CA SER A 109 -15.09 29.83 42.10
C SER A 109 -14.25 30.58 43.15
N LYS A 110 -13.42 31.53 42.72
CA LYS A 110 -12.54 32.33 43.57
C LYS A 110 -13.15 33.66 44.00
N ILE A 111 -14.36 33.98 43.55
CA ILE A 111 -15.03 35.26 43.85
C ILE A 111 -15.77 35.15 45.19
N GLU A 112 -15.48 36.05 46.13
CA GLU A 112 -16.11 36.06 47.46
C GLU A 112 -17.46 36.79 47.50
N SER A 113 -17.61 37.85 46.70
CA SER A 113 -18.86 38.63 46.61
C SER A 113 -19.97 37.77 46.00
N SER A 114 -21.07 37.55 46.74
CA SER A 114 -22.16 36.69 46.27
C SER A 114 -22.78 37.17 44.95
N ALA A 115 -22.98 38.48 44.78
CA ALA A 115 -23.57 39.01 43.55
C ALA A 115 -22.64 38.78 42.35
N ASP A 116 -21.35 39.08 42.51
CA ASP A 116 -20.35 38.90 41.44
C ASP A 116 -20.09 37.42 41.15
N TYR A 117 -20.13 36.57 42.19
CA TYR A 117 -20.03 35.12 42.06
C TYR A 117 -21.13 34.57 41.17
N PHE A 118 -22.40 34.86 41.48
CA PHE A 118 -23.52 34.37 40.68
C PHE A 118 -23.55 34.97 39.27
N GLN A 119 -23.21 36.25 39.12
CA GLN A 119 -23.10 36.88 37.80
C GLN A 119 -21.99 36.24 36.94
N CYS A 120 -20.83 35.93 37.54
CA CYS A 120 -19.74 35.25 36.85
C CYS A 120 -20.16 33.87 36.35
N TYR A 121 -20.77 33.05 37.21
CA TYR A 121 -21.26 31.73 36.81
C TYR A 121 -22.35 31.80 35.74
N HIS A 122 -23.25 32.78 35.80
CA HIS A 122 -24.25 33.00 34.75
C HIS A 122 -23.60 33.26 33.39
N ASN A 123 -22.60 34.14 33.35
CA ASN A 123 -21.87 34.48 32.12
C ASN A 123 -21.04 33.29 31.61
N ALA A 124 -20.27 32.65 32.49
CA ALA A 124 -19.45 31.48 32.16
C ALA A 124 -20.29 30.33 31.61
N ALA A 125 -21.45 30.06 32.24
CA ALA A 125 -22.41 29.08 31.75
C ALA A 125 -22.95 29.44 30.35
N GLY A 126 -23.32 30.70 30.14
CA GLY A 126 -23.77 31.20 28.83
C GLY A 126 -22.73 30.97 27.73
N THR A 127 -21.47 31.36 27.96
CA THR A 127 -20.37 31.13 27.00
C THR A 127 -20.07 29.64 26.81
N SER A 128 -20.16 28.83 27.88
CA SER A 128 -19.90 27.39 27.81
C SER A 128 -20.87 26.66 26.90
N LEU A 129 -22.11 27.12 26.76
CA LEU A 129 -23.10 26.50 25.86
C LEU A 129 -22.65 26.61 24.40
N THR A 130 -22.19 27.80 23.97
CA THR A 130 -21.68 28.02 22.62
C THR A 130 -20.43 27.17 22.36
N LYS A 131 -19.44 27.22 23.26
CA LYS A 131 -18.21 26.40 23.14
C LYS A 131 -18.52 24.90 23.13
N SER A 132 -19.47 24.43 23.95
CA SER A 132 -19.87 23.02 23.98
C SER A 132 -20.49 22.57 22.66
N LEU A 133 -21.31 23.42 22.02
CA LEU A 133 -21.88 23.13 20.71
C LEU A 133 -20.82 23.11 19.61
N GLU A 134 -19.85 24.03 19.66
CA GLU A 134 -18.71 24.06 18.75
C GLU A 134 -17.85 22.80 18.88
N ILE A 135 -17.47 22.42 20.10
CA ILE A 135 -16.76 21.17 20.40
C ILE A 135 -17.54 19.97 19.87
N GLN A 136 -18.84 19.87 20.17
CA GLN A 136 -19.67 18.75 19.73
C GLN A 136 -19.71 18.64 18.20
N THR A 137 -19.89 19.77 17.52
CA THR A 137 -19.98 19.82 16.06
C THR A 137 -18.65 19.44 15.42
N LEU A 138 -17.55 20.04 15.90
CA LEU A 138 -16.20 19.74 15.40
C LEU A 138 -15.86 18.27 15.64
N ALA A 139 -15.99 17.77 16.87
CA ALA A 139 -15.68 16.38 17.21
C ALA A 139 -16.49 15.39 16.38
N LYS A 140 -17.79 15.64 16.18
CA LYS A 140 -18.64 14.78 15.34
C LYS A 140 -18.18 14.77 13.89
N ASN A 141 -17.93 15.95 13.31
CA ASN A 141 -17.52 16.07 11.91
C ASN A 141 -16.14 15.45 11.70
N THR A 142 -15.17 15.73 12.57
CA THR A 142 -13.82 15.16 12.51
C THR A 142 -13.86 13.63 12.70
N MET A 143 -14.70 13.10 13.61
CA MET A 143 -14.88 11.65 13.75
C MET A 143 -15.43 11.01 12.47
N GLN A 144 -16.45 11.60 11.86
CA GLN A 144 -17.02 11.11 10.60
C GLN A 144 -16.00 11.17 9.47
N TYR A 145 -15.20 12.24 9.42
CA TYR A 145 -14.10 12.38 8.48
C TYR A 145 -13.06 11.26 8.66
N ILE A 146 -12.59 11.00 9.88
CA ILE A 146 -11.64 9.93 10.19
C ILE A 146 -12.18 8.57 9.73
N GLN A 147 -13.44 8.26 10.05
CA GLN A 147 -14.08 7.01 9.63
C GLN A 147 -14.10 6.87 8.10
N LEU A 148 -14.49 7.93 7.39
CA LEU A 148 -14.50 7.95 5.93
C LEU A 148 -13.09 7.77 5.36
N ARG A 149 -12.08 8.47 5.90
CA ARG A 149 -10.68 8.36 5.46
C ARG A 149 -10.17 6.93 5.61
N HIS A 150 -10.41 6.28 6.75
CA HIS A 150 -10.02 4.88 6.93
C HIS A 150 -10.72 3.93 5.95
N GLN A 151 -12.02 4.14 5.69
CA GLN A 151 -12.73 3.34 4.68
C GLN A 151 -12.14 3.52 3.29
N THR A 152 -11.80 4.75 2.91
CA THR A 152 -11.12 5.03 1.62
C THR A 152 -9.74 4.39 1.55
N ILE A 153 -8.92 4.50 2.60
CA ILE A 153 -7.59 3.89 2.64
C ILE A 153 -7.67 2.37 2.49
N GLU A 154 -8.61 1.73 3.19
CA GLU A 154 -8.83 0.29 3.08
C GLU A 154 -9.30 -0.13 1.68
N TYR A 155 -10.19 0.66 1.08
CA TYR A 155 -10.61 0.44 -0.30
C TYR A 155 -9.43 0.54 -1.27
N ASP A 156 -8.63 1.60 -1.17
CA ASP A 156 -7.48 1.87 -2.04
C ASP A 156 -6.41 0.78 -1.90
N LYS A 157 -6.12 0.35 -0.66
CA LYS A 157 -5.23 -0.77 -0.37
C LYS A 157 -5.70 -2.03 -1.10
N ASN A 158 -6.95 -2.41 -0.91
CA ASN A 158 -7.51 -3.62 -1.52
C ASN A 158 -7.52 -3.54 -3.05
N TYR A 159 -7.89 -2.39 -3.61
CA TYR A 159 -7.85 -2.16 -5.05
C TYR A 159 -6.42 -2.32 -5.60
N CYS A 160 -5.44 -1.69 -4.96
CA CYS A 160 -4.03 -1.78 -5.33
C CYS A 160 -3.52 -3.23 -5.26
N THR A 161 -3.73 -3.92 -4.14
CA THR A 161 -3.27 -5.30 -3.96
C THR A 161 -3.94 -6.28 -4.91
N ASN A 162 -5.23 -6.08 -5.21
CA ASN A 162 -5.95 -6.91 -6.18
C ASN A 162 -5.39 -6.70 -7.59
N LYS A 163 -5.10 -5.45 -7.97
CA LYS A 163 -4.48 -5.14 -9.26
C LYS A 163 -3.09 -5.79 -9.40
N SER A 164 -2.26 -5.74 -8.36
CA SER A 164 -0.95 -6.41 -8.34
C SER A 164 -1.11 -7.94 -8.45
N THR A 165 -2.11 -8.50 -7.77
CA THR A 165 -2.42 -9.93 -7.81
C THR A 165 -2.90 -10.37 -9.20
N ASP A 166 -3.79 -9.60 -9.82
CA ASP A 166 -4.28 -9.87 -11.18
C ASP A 166 -3.16 -9.82 -12.22
N ALA A 167 -2.25 -8.83 -12.09
CA ALA A 167 -1.08 -8.73 -12.96
C ALA A 167 -0.19 -9.97 -12.83
N TYR A 168 0.11 -10.39 -11.60
CA TYR A 168 0.87 -11.60 -11.33
C TYR A 168 0.21 -12.87 -11.88
N ILE A 169 -1.10 -13.05 -11.69
CA ILE A 169 -1.83 -14.21 -12.21
C ILE A 169 -1.75 -14.27 -13.74
N LYS A 170 -1.94 -13.14 -14.41
CA LYS A 170 -1.85 -13.06 -15.88
C LYS A 170 -0.45 -13.40 -16.37
N GLU A 171 0.56 -12.80 -15.76
CA GLU A 171 1.96 -12.99 -16.12
C GLU A 171 2.42 -14.43 -15.87
N SER A 172 2.19 -14.96 -14.66
CA SER A 172 2.56 -16.32 -14.30
C SER A 172 1.85 -17.36 -15.18
N THR A 173 0.55 -17.18 -15.46
CA THR A 173 -0.19 -18.07 -16.36
C THR A 173 0.40 -18.07 -17.77
N ALA A 174 0.80 -16.89 -18.28
CA ALA A 174 1.47 -16.79 -19.57
C ALA A 174 2.83 -17.50 -19.57
N LEU A 175 3.64 -17.31 -18.53
CA LEU A 175 4.95 -17.98 -18.39
C LEU A 175 4.81 -19.50 -18.31
N TYR A 176 3.84 -20.01 -17.56
CA TYR A 176 3.56 -21.45 -17.49
C TYR A 176 3.07 -22.02 -18.82
N THR A 177 2.22 -21.28 -19.54
CA THR A 177 1.76 -21.69 -20.88
C THR A 177 2.92 -21.75 -21.87
N GLN A 178 3.82 -20.76 -21.82
CA GLN A 178 5.00 -20.73 -22.67
C GLN A 178 6.00 -21.84 -22.33
N LEU A 179 6.17 -22.16 -21.04
CA LEU A 179 6.95 -23.32 -20.61
C LEU A 179 6.36 -24.63 -21.18
N GLU A 180 5.05 -24.86 -21.06
CA GLU A 180 4.40 -26.03 -21.66
C GLU A 180 4.65 -26.11 -23.18
N GLN A 181 4.54 -24.99 -23.90
CA GLN A 181 4.78 -24.92 -25.35
C GLN A 181 6.24 -25.20 -25.73
N CYS A 182 7.19 -24.68 -24.96
CA CYS A 182 8.62 -24.92 -25.16
C CYS A 182 8.96 -26.40 -24.98
N LEU A 183 8.39 -27.02 -23.94
CA LEU A 183 8.57 -28.45 -23.66
C LEU A 183 7.92 -29.34 -24.74
N ALA A 184 6.75 -28.94 -25.26
CA ALA A 184 6.08 -29.64 -26.37
C ALA A 184 6.77 -29.47 -27.74
N GLY A 185 7.76 -28.57 -27.87
CA GLY A 185 8.45 -28.29 -29.13
C GLY A 185 7.75 -27.30 -30.07
N GLY A 186 6.73 -26.59 -29.58
CA GLY A 186 5.96 -25.63 -30.37
C GLY A 186 6.60 -24.25 -30.47
N ALA A 187 7.58 -23.92 -29.62
CA ALA A 187 8.28 -22.64 -29.63
C ALA A 187 9.78 -22.83 -29.43
N SER A 188 10.60 -22.17 -30.27
CA SER A 188 12.01 -21.97 -29.96
C SER A 188 12.06 -21.01 -28.76
N PRO A 189 12.77 -21.36 -27.67
CA PRO A 189 12.86 -20.50 -26.51
C PRO A 189 13.42 -19.14 -26.89
N PRO A 190 12.93 -18.04 -26.27
CA PRO A 190 13.47 -16.73 -26.51
C PRO A 190 14.97 -16.78 -26.22
N SER A 191 15.78 -16.42 -27.22
CA SER A 191 17.21 -16.22 -27.02
C SER A 191 17.38 -15.21 -25.89
N PRO A 192 18.30 -15.43 -24.94
CA PRO A 192 18.66 -14.38 -23.99
C PRO A 192 18.95 -13.13 -24.80
N THR A 193 18.25 -12.04 -24.49
CA THR A 193 18.50 -10.76 -25.13
C THR A 193 19.92 -10.37 -24.75
N THR A 194 20.86 -10.56 -25.68
CA THR A 194 22.16 -9.91 -25.60
C THR A 194 21.85 -8.42 -25.53
N THR A 195 22.09 -7.84 -24.35
CA THR A 195 22.20 -6.39 -24.20
C THR A 195 23.12 -5.90 -25.30
N THR A 196 22.57 -5.20 -26.28
CA THR A 196 23.34 -4.45 -27.25
C THR A 196 24.06 -3.36 -26.46
N ASP A 197 25.34 -3.59 -26.19
CA ASP A 197 26.26 -2.55 -25.75
C ASP A 197 26.50 -1.61 -26.94
N PRO A 198 26.25 -0.29 -26.83
CA PRO A 198 26.57 0.66 -27.89
C PRO A 198 27.94 1.29 -27.63
N SER A 199 29.01 0.71 -28.18
CA SER A 199 30.17 1.48 -28.67
C SER A 199 31.26 0.59 -29.26
N GLU A 200 31.29 0.51 -30.58
CA GLU A 200 32.56 0.58 -31.32
C GLU A 200 32.35 1.48 -32.53
N THR A 201 32.78 2.74 -32.39
CA THR A 201 32.96 3.68 -33.49
C THR A 201 34.27 3.34 -34.19
N THR A 202 34.14 2.88 -35.42
CA THR A 202 35.23 2.49 -36.31
C THR A 202 36.05 3.71 -36.77
N THR A 203 37.33 3.67 -36.43
CA THR A 203 38.49 4.01 -37.27
C THR A 203 38.66 5.46 -37.74
N GLY A 204 39.62 6.12 -37.09
CA GLY A 204 40.30 7.31 -37.60
C GLY A 204 41.04 7.05 -38.91
N THR A 205 40.90 8.00 -39.83
CA THR A 205 41.81 8.21 -40.97
C THR A 205 42.43 9.61 -40.81
N LEU A 206 43.76 9.62 -40.87
CA LEU A 206 44.68 10.74 -40.63
C LEU A 206 44.57 11.85 -41.71
N PRO A 207 44.83 13.14 -41.39
CA PRO A 207 44.70 14.25 -42.34
C PRO A 207 46.00 14.52 -43.12
N PRO A 208 45.92 15.28 -44.24
CA PRO A 208 46.99 16.16 -44.66
C PRO A 208 46.57 17.66 -44.62
N PRO A 209 47.55 18.57 -44.45
CA PRO A 209 47.31 19.97 -44.09
C PRO A 209 47.09 20.87 -45.32
N THR A 210 46.55 22.10 -45.11
CA THR A 210 47.17 23.40 -45.51
C THR A 210 46.14 24.56 -45.59
N GLN A 211 46.41 25.59 -44.76
CA GLN A 211 46.24 27.06 -44.86
C GLN A 211 44.94 27.80 -45.28
N ALA A 212 44.71 28.88 -44.48
CA ALA A 212 44.19 30.22 -44.79
C ALA A 212 42.68 30.33 -45.12
N GLU A 213 41.92 31.37 -44.72
CA GLU A 213 42.25 32.74 -44.35
C GLU A 213 41.04 33.37 -43.60
N PHE A 214 41.33 34.41 -42.82
CA PHE A 214 40.37 35.33 -42.20
C PHE A 214 39.46 36.01 -43.23
N HIS A 215 38.16 36.16 -42.91
CA HIS A 215 37.44 37.44 -42.95
C HIS A 215 36.06 37.33 -42.30
#